data_AF-A0A365TE90-F1
#
_entry.id   AF-A0A365TE90-F1
#
_cell.length_a   1.000
_cell.length_b   1.000
_cell.length_c   1.000
_cell.angle_alpha   90.00
_cell.angle_beta   90.00
_cell.angle_gamma   90.00
#
_symmetry.space_group_name_H-M   'P 1'
#
loop_
_entity.id
_entity.type
_entity.pdbx_description
1 polymer ?
#
loop_
_entity_poly.entity_id
_entity_poly.type
_entity_poly.pdbx_seq_one_letter_code
_entity_poly.pdbx_strand_id
1 'polypeptide(L)'
;MYLVATDYLPRQSDEDGTVYALNPADGSLQWKRSVPKLWTTAVADGRLYASSGENRVYGLDAASGERRWVRDVDRRPSALSADAGRVYVSQDGRLTALDADSGGKQWRYVAPSDGYCSLAVAPDAVYLVRQAAELTVFDPATGVERWSTGEIEGTPMAVTDDELYLRDRRSLNVVSTEDASTLGRFVADARIHLAAVTDDDLFVTDVEGNLYRVVEQGRETTAAAGGDAGGSAAATVGVGPDGELVFAPETVTVPAGTTVQWVWHSNGHGIAVEDQPDGADWRGTPGDDERTFDRGFRYAHTFAVPGTYEYRCPSHDVAGMTGTVVVTDSASTTPEPSTTPSTTVAGTSRPDGTTATTGSSGDLADTSDAPAGTTDSGGQPGMGLLAGLAGTTGAGYLLGRSGDE
;
A
#
# COMPACT_ATOMS: atom_id res chain seq x y z
N MET A 1 6.99 -9.36 5.78
CA MET A 1 5.94 -8.34 5.58
C MET A 1 5.37 -8.49 4.18
N TYR A 2 4.07 -8.29 3.98
CA TYR A 2 3.40 -8.39 2.68
C TYR A 2 2.56 -7.13 2.48
N LEU A 3 2.66 -6.50 1.31
CA LEU A 3 1.74 -5.43 0.91
C LEU A 3 0.51 -6.09 0.30
N VAL A 4 -0.67 -5.82 0.86
CA VAL A 4 -1.93 -6.43 0.41
C VAL A 4 -2.80 -5.38 -0.24
N ALA A 5 -3.25 -5.68 -1.46
CA ALA A 5 -4.19 -4.85 -2.22
C ALA A 5 -5.43 -5.66 -2.60
N THR A 6 -6.52 -4.97 -2.91
CA THR A 6 -7.77 -5.58 -3.37
C THR A 6 -8.34 -4.80 -4.55
N ASP A 7 -9.05 -5.48 -5.46
CA ASP A 7 -9.82 -4.78 -6.50
C ASP A 7 -10.84 -3.82 -5.86
N TYR A 8 -11.04 -2.64 -6.48
CA TYR A 8 -12.17 -1.78 -6.11
C TYR A 8 -13.46 -2.35 -6.71
N LEU A 9 -14.30 -2.96 -5.87
CA LEU A 9 -15.66 -3.31 -6.24
C LEU A 9 -16.66 -2.32 -5.62
N PRO A 10 -17.62 -1.78 -6.40
CA PRO A 10 -18.64 -0.90 -5.85
C PRO A 10 -19.49 -1.64 -4.81
N ARG A 11 -19.97 -0.91 -3.79
CA ARG A 11 -20.87 -1.48 -2.77
C ARG A 11 -22.13 -2.04 -3.45
N GLN A 12 -22.30 -3.37 -3.36
CA GLN A 12 -23.31 -4.21 -4.04
C GLN A 12 -22.92 -4.79 -5.41
N SER A 13 -21.63 -4.84 -5.79
CA SER A 13 -21.23 -5.79 -6.83
C SER A 13 -21.53 -7.23 -6.37
N ASP A 14 -22.06 -8.03 -7.28
CA ASP A 14 -22.19 -9.48 -7.13
C ASP A 14 -20.93 -10.24 -7.60
N GLU A 15 -19.93 -9.53 -8.10
CA GLU A 15 -18.66 -10.07 -8.59
C GLU A 15 -17.73 -10.52 -7.45
N ASP A 16 -16.87 -11.47 -7.76
CA ASP A 16 -15.77 -11.88 -6.90
C ASP A 16 -14.65 -10.83 -6.96
N GLY A 17 -14.07 -10.47 -5.81
CA GLY A 17 -12.96 -9.52 -5.76
C GLY A 17 -11.63 -10.26 -5.62
N THR A 18 -10.57 -9.72 -6.22
CA THR A 18 -9.23 -10.29 -6.10
C THR A 18 -8.49 -9.66 -4.92
N VAL A 19 -7.83 -10.50 -4.12
CA VAL A 19 -6.78 -10.13 -3.18
C VAL A 19 -5.43 -10.35 -3.87
N TYR A 20 -4.54 -9.36 -3.78
CA TYR A 20 -3.17 -9.40 -4.28
C TYR A 20 -2.20 -9.29 -3.12
N ALA A 21 -1.14 -10.10 -3.13
CA ALA A 21 0.05 -9.85 -2.31
C ALA A 21 1.19 -9.36 -3.20
N LEU A 22 1.75 -8.23 -2.79
CA LEU A 22 2.87 -7.56 -3.42
C LEU A 22 4.09 -7.64 -2.50
N ASN A 23 5.26 -7.76 -3.10
CA ASN A 23 6.53 -7.60 -2.40
C ASN A 23 6.64 -6.16 -1.90
N PRO A 24 6.80 -5.90 -0.58
CA PRO A 24 6.87 -4.53 -0.06
C PRO A 24 8.13 -3.77 -0.50
N ALA A 25 9.17 -4.46 -1.00
CA ALA A 25 10.43 -3.82 -1.41
C ALA A 25 10.38 -3.16 -2.79
N ASP A 26 9.55 -3.66 -3.71
CA ASP A 26 9.51 -3.25 -5.12
C ASP A 26 8.11 -3.21 -5.74
N GLY A 27 7.06 -3.53 -4.97
CA GLY A 27 5.67 -3.58 -5.44
C GLY A 27 5.33 -4.77 -6.35
N SER A 28 6.28 -5.68 -6.62
CA SER A 28 6.06 -6.79 -7.56
C SER A 28 5.03 -7.80 -7.06
N LEU A 29 4.20 -8.31 -7.97
CA LEU A 29 3.14 -9.28 -7.65
C LEU A 29 3.73 -10.64 -7.26
N GLN A 30 3.49 -11.07 -6.02
CA GLN A 30 3.84 -12.41 -5.55
C GLN A 30 2.74 -13.42 -5.85
N TRP A 31 1.49 -13.10 -5.50
CA TRP A 31 0.33 -13.93 -5.80
C TRP A 31 -0.96 -13.12 -5.87
N LYS A 32 -1.98 -13.69 -6.51
CA LYS A 32 -3.37 -13.18 -6.47
C LYS A 32 -4.39 -14.30 -6.27
N ARG A 33 -5.51 -14.00 -5.60
CA ARG A 33 -6.58 -14.95 -5.25
C ARG A 33 -7.95 -14.28 -5.36
N SER A 34 -8.87 -14.89 -6.09
CA SER A 34 -10.28 -14.47 -6.08
C SER A 34 -10.95 -14.91 -4.79
N VAL A 35 -11.68 -13.99 -4.16
CA VAL A 35 -12.50 -14.22 -2.96
C VAL A 35 -13.95 -13.86 -3.28
N PRO A 36 -14.91 -14.78 -3.08
CA PRO A 36 -16.30 -14.52 -3.44
C PRO A 36 -16.86 -13.28 -2.75
N LYS A 37 -17.38 -12.32 -3.53
CA LYS A 37 -17.95 -11.05 -3.05
C LYS A 37 -17.11 -10.38 -1.96
N LEU A 38 -15.80 -10.27 -2.18
CA LEU A 38 -14.83 -9.66 -1.27
C LEU A 38 -15.31 -8.31 -0.76
N TRP A 39 -15.19 -8.07 0.55
CA TRP A 39 -15.68 -6.85 1.20
C TRP A 39 -14.58 -6.05 1.91
N THR A 40 -13.79 -6.71 2.74
CA THR A 40 -12.63 -6.11 3.41
C THR A 40 -11.64 -7.19 3.86
N THR A 41 -10.40 -6.78 4.12
CA THR A 41 -9.29 -7.65 4.52
C THR A 41 -8.62 -7.16 5.80
N ALA A 42 -7.94 -8.07 6.51
CA ALA A 42 -7.00 -7.75 7.58
C ALA A 42 -5.75 -8.65 7.46
N VAL A 43 -4.60 -8.19 7.96
CA VAL A 43 -3.33 -8.94 7.92
C VAL A 43 -2.69 -8.88 9.30
N ALA A 44 -2.33 -10.04 9.84
CA ALA A 44 -1.60 -10.17 11.10
C ALA A 44 -0.82 -11.49 11.12
N ASP A 45 0.34 -11.54 11.78
CA ASP A 45 1.09 -12.79 12.04
C ASP A 45 1.35 -13.67 10.79
N GLY A 46 1.62 -13.07 9.62
CA GLY A 46 1.80 -13.83 8.37
C GLY A 46 0.53 -14.53 7.84
N ARG A 47 -0.64 -14.10 8.30
CA ARG A 47 -1.97 -14.57 7.90
C ARG A 47 -2.73 -13.40 7.26
N LEU A 48 -3.54 -13.70 6.26
CA LEU A 48 -4.47 -12.75 5.66
C LEU A 48 -5.89 -13.23 5.88
N TYR A 49 -6.77 -12.35 6.32
CA TYR A 49 -8.18 -12.60 6.49
C TYR A 49 -8.96 -11.81 5.47
N ALA A 50 -9.91 -12.45 4.80
CA ALA A 50 -10.77 -11.81 3.82
C ALA A 50 -12.24 -12.06 4.17
N SER A 51 -13.04 -11.02 4.19
CA SER A 51 -14.48 -11.10 4.42
C SER A 51 -15.25 -11.08 3.10
N SER A 52 -16.42 -11.71 3.10
CA SER A 52 -17.30 -11.83 1.95
C SER A 52 -18.71 -11.33 2.27
N GLY A 53 -19.37 -10.75 1.26
CA GLY A 53 -20.79 -10.44 1.27
C GLY A 53 -21.71 -11.65 1.50
N GLU A 54 -21.20 -12.89 1.39
CA GLU A 54 -21.92 -14.14 1.68
C GLU A 54 -21.92 -14.52 3.19
N ASN A 55 -21.73 -13.56 4.10
CA ASN A 55 -21.59 -13.79 5.54
C ASN A 55 -20.45 -14.77 5.88
N ARG A 56 -19.29 -14.63 5.21
CA ARG A 56 -18.12 -15.50 5.40
C ARG A 56 -16.86 -14.72 5.70
N VAL A 57 -15.98 -15.36 6.45
CA VAL A 57 -14.57 -14.96 6.63
C VAL A 57 -13.68 -16.12 6.20
N TYR A 58 -12.64 -15.81 5.44
CA TYR A 58 -11.63 -16.74 4.95
C TYR A 58 -10.31 -16.43 5.66
N GLY A 59 -9.67 -17.46 6.23
CA GLY A 59 -8.28 -17.39 6.67
C GLY A 59 -7.36 -17.93 5.59
N LEU A 60 -6.49 -17.08 5.07
CA LEU A 60 -5.49 -17.40 4.06
C LEU A 60 -4.07 -17.31 4.67
N ASP A 61 -3.15 -18.08 4.11
CA ASP A 61 -1.72 -17.87 4.30
C ASP A 61 -1.25 -16.64 3.52
N ALA A 62 -0.53 -15.71 4.17
CA ALA A 62 -0.12 -14.47 3.50
C ALA A 62 1.04 -14.67 2.51
N ALA A 63 1.84 -15.74 2.65
CA ALA A 63 2.96 -16.03 1.76
C ALA A 63 2.53 -16.65 0.42
N SER A 64 1.47 -17.46 0.44
CA SER A 64 1.01 -18.27 -0.69
C SER A 64 -0.41 -17.95 -1.18
N GLY A 65 -1.20 -17.23 -0.37
CA GLY A 65 -2.63 -17.03 -0.61
C GLY A 65 -3.45 -18.32 -0.49
N GLU A 66 -2.91 -19.41 0.07
CA GLU A 66 -3.65 -20.65 0.25
C GLU A 66 -4.65 -20.56 1.40
N ARG A 67 -5.87 -21.10 1.18
CA ARG A 67 -6.94 -21.06 2.19
C ARG A 67 -6.70 -22.10 3.28
N ARG A 68 -6.40 -21.62 4.49
CA ARG A 68 -6.35 -22.41 5.73
C ARG A 68 -7.75 -22.79 6.21
N TRP A 69 -8.67 -21.83 6.24
CA TRP A 69 -10.04 -22.05 6.73
C TRP A 69 -11.08 -21.12 6.09
N VAL A 70 -12.35 -21.48 6.24
CA VAL A 70 -13.52 -20.61 5.99
C VAL A 70 -14.48 -20.76 7.16
N ARG A 71 -15.10 -19.65 7.56
CA ARG A 71 -16.07 -19.60 8.65
C ARG A 71 -17.29 -18.78 8.22
N ASP A 72 -18.47 -19.37 8.29
CA ASP A 72 -19.72 -18.63 8.22
C ASP A 72 -19.93 -17.84 9.52
N VAL A 73 -20.37 -16.59 9.40
CA VAL A 73 -20.67 -15.67 10.52
C VAL A 73 -22.15 -15.28 10.51
N ASP A 74 -22.64 -14.74 11.63
CA ASP A 74 -24.08 -14.55 11.87
C ASP A 74 -24.73 -13.50 10.94
N ARG A 75 -23.98 -12.48 10.53
CA ARG A 75 -24.41 -11.38 9.64
C ARG A 75 -23.26 -10.99 8.71
N ARG A 76 -23.54 -10.13 7.72
CA ARG A 76 -22.53 -9.62 6.78
C ARG A 76 -21.43 -8.86 7.54
N PRO A 77 -20.14 -9.21 7.38
CA PRO A 77 -19.04 -8.43 7.93
C PRO A 77 -19.08 -6.99 7.40
N SER A 78 -18.93 -6.01 8.30
CA SER A 78 -18.73 -4.60 7.99
C SER A 78 -17.26 -4.19 8.05
N ALA A 79 -16.48 -4.77 8.97
CA ALA A 79 -15.04 -4.55 9.11
C ALA A 79 -14.33 -5.80 9.65
N LEU A 80 -13.05 -5.94 9.32
CA LEU A 80 -12.13 -6.92 9.91
C LEU A 80 -10.94 -6.18 10.53
N SER A 81 -10.50 -6.67 11.69
CA SER A 81 -9.16 -6.42 12.25
C SER A 81 -8.62 -7.75 12.76
N ALA A 82 -7.31 -7.90 12.86
CA ALA A 82 -6.70 -9.09 13.41
C ALA A 82 -5.43 -8.71 14.15
N ASP A 83 -5.20 -9.35 15.29
CA ASP A 83 -4.02 -9.16 16.13
C ASP A 83 -3.93 -10.27 17.19
N ALA A 84 -2.74 -10.50 17.74
CA ALA A 84 -2.47 -11.41 18.85
C ALA A 84 -3.19 -12.77 18.72
N GLY A 85 -3.09 -13.41 17.55
CA GLY A 85 -3.72 -14.71 17.27
C GLY A 85 -5.26 -14.69 17.17
N ARG A 86 -5.90 -13.54 16.98
CA ARG A 86 -7.37 -13.40 16.87
C ARG A 86 -7.79 -12.57 15.65
N VAL A 87 -9.01 -12.80 15.18
CA VAL A 87 -9.67 -12.05 14.10
C VAL A 87 -11.00 -11.50 14.62
N TYR A 88 -11.18 -10.20 14.53
CA TYR A 88 -12.35 -9.49 15.00
C TYR A 88 -13.24 -9.12 13.82
N VAL A 89 -14.45 -9.65 13.84
CA VAL A 89 -15.45 -9.48 12.77
C VAL A 89 -16.55 -8.54 13.28
N SER A 90 -16.43 -7.26 12.93
CA SER A 90 -17.55 -6.33 13.08
C SER A 90 -18.62 -6.70 12.07
N GLN A 91 -19.85 -6.76 12.56
CA GLN A 91 -21.08 -6.92 11.81
C GLN A 91 -22.10 -5.93 12.36
N ASP A 92 -23.20 -5.75 11.63
CA ASP A 92 -24.35 -4.99 12.10
C ASP A 92 -24.84 -5.46 13.49
N GLY A 93 -24.69 -4.61 14.50
CA GLY A 93 -25.01 -4.88 15.90
C GLY A 93 -24.16 -5.94 16.62
N ARG A 94 -23.05 -6.44 16.04
CA ARG A 94 -22.28 -7.56 16.61
C ARG A 94 -20.76 -7.42 16.42
N LEU A 95 -20.02 -7.94 17.40
CA LEU A 95 -18.58 -8.17 17.31
C LEU A 95 -18.31 -9.64 17.63
N THR A 96 -17.66 -10.35 16.72
CA THR A 96 -17.28 -11.76 16.90
C THR A 96 -15.77 -11.90 16.86
N ALA A 97 -15.17 -12.51 17.88
CA ALA A 97 -13.76 -12.91 17.83
C ALA A 97 -13.65 -14.36 17.34
N LEU A 98 -12.79 -14.57 16.35
CA LEU A 98 -12.39 -15.86 15.82
C LEU A 98 -10.92 -16.11 16.16
N ASP A 99 -10.60 -17.38 16.35
CA ASP A 99 -9.26 -17.92 16.40
C ASP A 99 -8.53 -17.72 15.05
N ALA A 100 -7.32 -17.15 15.05
CA ALA A 100 -6.56 -16.89 13.82
C ALA A 100 -6.25 -18.17 13.01
N ASP A 101 -5.99 -19.28 13.69
CA ASP A 101 -5.49 -20.51 13.07
C ASP A 101 -6.59 -21.45 12.57
N SER A 102 -7.70 -21.54 13.30
CA SER A 102 -8.82 -22.44 12.99
C SER A 102 -10.09 -21.72 12.51
N GLY A 103 -10.13 -20.40 12.61
CA GLY A 103 -11.35 -19.60 12.45
C GLY A 103 -12.44 -19.95 13.46
N GLY A 104 -12.15 -20.72 14.51
CA GLY A 104 -13.10 -21.12 15.54
C GLY A 104 -13.61 -19.90 16.32
N LYS A 105 -14.91 -19.81 16.57
CA LYS A 105 -15.47 -18.68 17.33
C LYS A 105 -15.05 -18.79 18.80
N GLN A 106 -14.28 -17.81 19.27
CA GLN A 106 -13.85 -17.71 20.66
C GLN A 106 -14.95 -17.06 21.51
N TRP A 107 -15.39 -15.85 21.13
CA TRP A 107 -16.47 -15.14 21.81
C TRP A 107 -17.30 -14.28 20.85
N ARG A 108 -18.44 -13.76 21.32
CA ARG A 108 -19.28 -12.83 20.56
C ARG A 108 -20.04 -11.87 21.47
N TYR A 109 -19.86 -10.57 21.24
CA TYR A 109 -20.70 -9.51 21.77
C TYR A 109 -21.90 -9.22 20.83
N VAL A 110 -23.04 -8.83 21.41
CA VAL A 110 -24.22 -8.33 20.70
C VAL A 110 -24.60 -7.01 21.34
N ALA A 111 -24.65 -5.95 20.56
CA ALA A 111 -25.05 -4.63 21.04
C ALA A 111 -26.55 -4.59 21.39
N PRO A 112 -26.99 -3.68 22.27
CA PRO A 112 -28.41 -3.49 22.59
C PRO A 112 -29.28 -3.10 21.38
N SER A 113 -28.67 -2.56 20.32
CA SER A 113 -29.31 -2.23 19.05
C SER A 113 -28.44 -2.67 17.87
N ASP A 114 -29.08 -2.96 16.74
CA ASP A 114 -28.40 -3.04 15.45
C ASP A 114 -27.77 -1.68 15.08
N GLY A 115 -26.83 -1.67 14.15
CA GLY A 115 -26.05 -0.49 13.76
C GLY A 115 -24.62 -0.82 13.32
N TYR A 116 -24.05 0.05 12.48
CA TYR A 116 -22.65 -0.08 12.06
C TYR A 116 -21.70 0.05 13.25
N CYS A 117 -20.72 -0.84 13.30
CA CYS A 117 -19.64 -0.83 14.28
C CYS A 117 -18.29 -0.68 13.56
N SER A 118 -17.48 0.26 14.01
CA SER A 118 -16.08 0.46 13.61
C SER A 118 -15.16 0.03 14.74
N LEU A 119 -13.99 -0.53 14.41
CA LEU A 119 -13.05 -1.01 15.41
C LEU A 119 -11.59 -0.61 15.13
N ALA A 120 -10.84 -0.46 16.22
CA ALA A 120 -9.39 -0.60 16.27
C ALA A 120 -9.04 -1.66 17.33
N VAL A 121 -7.87 -2.28 17.20
CA VAL A 121 -7.43 -3.42 18.03
C VAL A 121 -5.96 -3.22 18.39
N ALA A 122 -5.66 -3.40 19.66
CA ALA A 122 -4.33 -3.54 20.22
C ALA A 122 -4.18 -4.95 20.86
N PRO A 123 -2.96 -5.40 21.20
CA PRO A 123 -2.74 -6.73 21.78
C PRO A 123 -3.51 -6.95 23.08
N ASP A 124 -3.73 -5.88 23.84
CA ASP A 124 -4.40 -5.89 25.12
C ASP A 124 -5.89 -5.50 25.04
N ALA A 125 -6.39 -4.83 24.00
CA ALA A 125 -7.72 -4.20 23.99
C ALA A 125 -8.40 -4.14 22.60
N VAL A 126 -9.73 -4.26 22.57
CA VAL A 126 -10.56 -4.05 21.36
C VAL A 126 -11.46 -2.83 21.55
N TYR A 127 -11.26 -1.80 20.74
CA TYR A 127 -11.99 -0.53 20.78
C TYR A 127 -13.09 -0.54 19.74
N LEU A 128 -14.36 -0.54 20.17
CA LEU A 128 -15.53 -0.56 19.29
C LEU A 128 -16.29 0.76 19.39
N VAL A 129 -16.39 1.52 18.29
CA VAL A 129 -17.28 2.68 18.21
C VAL A 129 -18.52 2.33 17.41
N ARG A 130 -19.68 2.53 18.02
CA ARG A 130 -21.01 2.26 17.46
C ARG A 130 -21.62 3.48 16.78
N GLN A 131 -22.65 3.27 15.96
CA GLN A 131 -23.31 4.35 15.20
C GLN A 131 -24.01 5.43 16.05
N ALA A 132 -24.23 5.16 17.34
CA ALA A 132 -24.65 6.14 18.35
C ALA A 132 -23.48 6.93 18.97
N ALA A 133 -22.29 6.87 18.35
CA ALA A 133 -21.06 7.48 18.83
C ALA A 133 -20.66 7.03 20.25
N GLU A 134 -20.92 5.77 20.62
CA GLU A 134 -20.48 5.21 21.90
C GLU A 134 -19.22 4.37 21.69
N LEU A 135 -18.13 4.66 22.41
CA LEU A 135 -16.96 3.78 22.49
C LEU A 135 -17.18 2.73 23.60
N THR A 136 -16.91 1.49 23.27
CA THR A 136 -16.90 0.36 24.21
C THR A 136 -15.61 -0.41 24.02
N VAL A 137 -14.90 -0.66 25.12
CA VAL A 137 -13.60 -1.35 25.12
C VAL A 137 -13.74 -2.73 25.72
N PHE A 138 -13.25 -3.75 25.00
CA PHE A 138 -13.36 -5.15 25.39
C PHE A 138 -12.00 -5.77 25.64
N ASP A 139 -12.00 -6.73 26.55
CA ASP A 139 -10.89 -7.66 26.73
C ASP A 139 -10.77 -8.64 25.53
N PRO A 140 -9.62 -8.68 24.82
CA PRO A 140 -9.37 -9.54 23.66
C PRO A 140 -9.60 -11.02 23.90
N ALA A 141 -9.26 -11.51 25.10
CA ALA A 141 -9.30 -12.93 25.40
C ALA A 141 -10.72 -13.43 25.69
N THR A 142 -11.53 -12.61 26.37
CA THR A 142 -12.83 -13.02 26.92
C THR A 142 -14.04 -12.36 26.23
N GLY A 143 -13.86 -11.21 25.58
CA GLY A 143 -14.95 -10.40 25.05
C GLY A 143 -15.77 -9.69 26.13
N VAL A 144 -15.26 -9.63 27.36
CA VAL A 144 -15.87 -8.88 28.47
C VAL A 144 -15.60 -7.39 28.27
N GLU A 145 -16.64 -6.58 28.41
CA GLU A 145 -16.53 -5.11 28.43
C GLU A 145 -15.72 -4.66 29.65
N ARG A 146 -14.66 -3.88 29.41
CA ARG A 146 -13.83 -3.25 30.45
C ARG A 146 -14.45 -1.93 30.89
N TRP A 147 -14.79 -1.08 29.91
CA TRP A 147 -15.45 0.20 30.11
C TRP A 147 -16.13 0.68 28.81
N SER A 148 -17.01 1.67 28.96
CA SER A 148 -17.64 2.41 27.86
C SER A 148 -17.73 3.90 28.20
N THR A 149 -17.81 4.75 27.18
CA THR A 149 -17.98 6.21 27.32
C THR A 149 -19.43 6.63 27.05
N GLY A 150 -19.70 7.93 27.24
CA GLY A 150 -20.78 8.59 26.51
C GLY A 150 -20.43 8.81 25.02
N GLU A 151 -21.06 9.83 24.44
CA GLU A 151 -20.84 10.22 23.04
C GLU A 151 -19.37 10.63 22.76
N ILE A 152 -18.79 10.10 21.67
CA ILE A 152 -17.41 10.32 21.25
C ILE A 152 -17.32 10.53 19.73
N GLU A 153 -16.66 11.61 19.30
CA GLU A 153 -16.61 11.98 17.89
C GLU A 153 -15.54 11.21 17.11
N GLY A 154 -15.97 10.27 16.25
CA GLY A 154 -15.17 9.78 15.13
C GLY A 154 -15.29 8.28 14.84
N THR A 155 -14.49 7.81 13.87
CA THR A 155 -14.29 6.39 13.56
C THR A 155 -12.89 5.98 14.05
N PRO A 156 -12.71 4.93 14.87
CA PRO A 156 -11.38 4.40 15.17
C PRO A 156 -10.68 3.98 13.89
N MET A 157 -9.44 4.47 13.74
CA MET A 157 -8.58 4.24 12.58
C MET A 157 -7.32 3.47 12.94
N ALA A 158 -6.75 3.75 14.11
CA ALA A 158 -5.51 3.18 14.62
C ALA A 158 -5.46 3.36 16.15
N VAL A 159 -4.56 2.64 16.80
CA VAL A 159 -4.37 2.65 18.26
C VAL A 159 -2.92 2.32 18.60
N THR A 160 -2.35 2.99 19.61
CA THR A 160 -1.11 2.64 20.32
C THR A 160 -1.46 2.14 21.72
N ASP A 161 -0.46 1.86 22.56
CA ASP A 161 -0.68 1.52 23.97
C ASP A 161 -1.42 2.65 24.73
N ASP A 162 -1.12 3.93 24.44
CA ASP A 162 -1.63 5.11 25.16
C ASP A 162 -2.69 5.93 24.38
N GLU A 163 -2.75 5.83 23.05
CA GLU A 163 -3.56 6.72 22.19
C GLU A 163 -4.49 5.97 21.22
N LEU A 164 -5.77 6.36 21.19
CA LEU A 164 -6.76 5.94 20.19
C LEU A 164 -7.05 7.07 19.20
N TYR A 165 -6.91 6.77 17.91
CA TYR A 165 -7.06 7.74 16.83
C TYR A 165 -8.43 7.65 16.15
N LEU A 166 -9.26 8.66 16.35
CA LEU A 166 -10.66 8.73 15.92
C LEU A 166 -10.85 9.74 14.77
N ARG A 167 -11.15 9.28 13.56
CA ARG A 167 -11.39 10.16 12.41
C ARG A 167 -12.81 10.75 12.41
N ASP A 168 -12.92 12.07 12.49
CA ASP A 168 -14.06 12.84 11.96
C ASP A 168 -13.65 13.61 10.70
N ARG A 169 -14.22 13.23 9.54
CA ARG A 169 -14.01 13.86 8.23
C ARG A 169 -12.53 14.13 7.91
N ARG A 170 -12.05 15.36 8.11
CA ARG A 170 -10.67 15.82 7.84
C ARG A 170 -9.78 15.88 9.08
N SER A 171 -10.31 15.54 10.25
CA SER A 171 -9.57 15.55 11.51
C SER A 171 -9.46 14.16 12.11
N LEU A 172 -8.35 13.96 12.82
CA LEU A 172 -8.10 12.80 13.65
C LEU A 172 -8.05 13.31 15.09
N ASN A 173 -9.09 13.02 15.87
CA ASN A 173 -9.12 13.27 17.30
C ASN A 173 -8.26 12.20 17.98
N VAL A 174 -7.43 12.60 18.93
CA VAL A 174 -6.56 11.71 19.70
C VAL A 174 -7.11 11.65 21.12
N VAL A 175 -7.41 10.45 21.61
CA VAL A 175 -7.94 10.24 22.96
C VAL A 175 -7.14 9.17 23.70
N SER A 176 -7.06 9.25 25.03
CA SER A 176 -6.37 8.24 25.83
C SER A 176 -7.05 6.88 25.74
N THR A 177 -6.26 5.81 25.70
CA THR A 177 -6.70 4.41 25.84
C THR A 177 -7.11 4.04 27.27
N GLU A 178 -6.78 4.87 28.29
CA GLU A 178 -7.17 4.61 29.68
C GLU A 178 -8.62 5.02 29.96
N ASP A 179 -9.00 6.25 29.56
CA ASP A 179 -10.26 6.89 29.95
C ASP A 179 -11.00 7.65 28.83
N ALA A 180 -10.49 7.61 27.59
CA ALA A 180 -10.96 8.39 26.44
C ALA A 180 -10.92 9.93 26.62
N SER A 181 -10.14 10.45 27.55
CA SER A 181 -9.85 11.89 27.63
C SER A 181 -9.15 12.38 26.36
N THR A 182 -9.47 13.60 25.91
CA THR A 182 -8.89 14.15 24.67
C THR A 182 -7.45 14.60 24.89
N LEU A 183 -6.51 13.96 24.19
CA LEU A 183 -5.09 14.28 24.18
C LEU A 183 -4.76 15.34 23.12
N GLY A 184 -5.40 15.28 21.95
CA GLY A 184 -5.08 16.16 20.84
C GLY A 184 -6.02 16.06 19.64
N ARG A 185 -5.69 16.82 18.58
CA ARG A 185 -6.41 16.78 17.31
C ARG A 185 -5.51 17.17 16.15
N PHE A 186 -5.31 16.24 15.22
CA PHE A 186 -4.71 16.50 13.91
C PHE A 186 -5.79 16.91 12.89
N VAL A 187 -5.42 17.72 11.90
CA VAL A 187 -6.31 18.20 10.83
C VAL A 187 -5.57 18.17 9.48
N ALA A 188 -6.07 17.35 8.56
CA ALA A 188 -5.66 17.29 7.16
C ALA A 188 -6.32 18.40 6.32
N ASP A 189 -5.82 18.61 5.11
CA ASP A 189 -6.40 19.56 4.16
C ASP A 189 -7.72 19.00 3.60
N ALA A 190 -7.75 17.73 3.19
CA ALA A 190 -8.97 17.03 2.76
C ALA A 190 -9.44 15.95 3.75
N ARG A 191 -10.49 15.19 3.37
CA ARG A 191 -11.03 14.09 4.21
C ARG A 191 -9.97 12.99 4.35
N ILE A 192 -9.69 12.58 5.60
CA ILE A 192 -8.74 11.49 5.91
C ILE A 192 -9.24 10.17 5.31
N HIS A 193 -8.33 9.48 4.62
CA HIS A 193 -8.56 8.20 3.97
C HIS A 193 -8.03 7.03 4.83
N LEU A 194 -6.73 7.03 5.14
CA LEU A 194 -6.05 6.03 5.96
C LEU A 194 -5.26 6.71 7.10
N ALA A 195 -5.05 5.98 8.19
CA ALA A 195 -4.04 6.30 9.20
C ALA A 195 -3.31 4.99 9.54
N ALA A 196 -1.99 5.06 9.71
CA ALA A 196 -1.13 3.95 10.05
C ALA A 196 -0.16 4.38 11.15
N VAL A 197 -0.06 3.55 12.19
CA VAL A 197 0.83 3.76 13.33
C VAL A 197 2.04 2.84 13.16
N THR A 198 3.20 3.36 13.53
CA THR A 198 4.46 2.64 13.72
C THR A 198 4.90 2.83 15.16
N ASP A 199 5.93 2.12 15.60
CA ASP A 199 6.49 2.21 16.97
C ASP A 199 6.82 3.67 17.39
N ASP A 200 7.20 4.54 16.44
CA ASP A 200 7.66 5.92 16.69
C ASP A 200 6.82 7.02 16.00
N ASP A 201 5.86 6.66 15.12
CA ASP A 201 5.26 7.60 14.17
C ASP A 201 3.82 7.26 13.75
N LEU A 202 2.97 8.28 13.64
CA LEU A 202 1.66 8.22 13.00
C LEU A 202 1.70 8.85 11.60
N PHE A 203 1.37 8.07 10.58
CA PHE A 203 1.17 8.52 9.20
C PHE A 203 -0.30 8.58 8.83
N VAL A 204 -0.72 9.63 8.15
CA VAL A 204 -2.12 9.84 7.71
C VAL A 204 -2.15 10.20 6.23
N THR A 205 -3.09 9.64 5.47
CA THR A 205 -3.38 10.10 4.10
C THR A 205 -4.78 10.71 4.01
N ASP A 206 -4.97 11.63 3.07
CA ASP A 206 -6.29 12.13 2.71
C ASP A 206 -6.75 11.66 1.32
N VAL A 207 -7.98 12.02 0.95
CA VAL A 207 -8.59 11.66 -0.35
C VAL A 207 -8.04 12.45 -1.55
N GLU A 208 -7.21 13.46 -1.33
CA GLU A 208 -6.49 14.18 -2.39
C GLU A 208 -5.10 13.60 -2.63
N GLY A 209 -4.70 12.60 -1.82
CA GLY A 209 -3.43 11.89 -1.94
C GLY A 209 -2.31 12.49 -1.10
N ASN A 210 -2.59 13.49 -0.26
CA ASN A 210 -1.58 14.06 0.63
C ASN A 210 -1.15 13.02 1.67
N LEU A 211 0.14 13.01 2.02
CA LEU A 211 0.70 12.22 3.11
C LEU A 211 1.16 13.16 4.24
N TYR A 212 0.80 12.82 5.46
CA TYR A 212 1.16 13.57 6.65
C TYR A 212 1.87 12.65 7.62
N ARG A 213 2.95 13.15 8.22
CA ARG A 213 3.48 12.63 9.47
C ARG A 213 2.92 13.51 10.60
N VAL A 214 2.22 12.89 11.53
CA VAL A 214 1.64 13.58 12.68
C VAL A 214 2.68 13.60 13.80
N VAL A 215 2.96 14.79 14.33
CA VAL A 215 3.95 14.99 15.38
C VAL A 215 3.31 15.70 16.57
N GLU A 216 3.87 15.52 17.76
CA GLU A 216 3.29 15.92 19.06
C GLU A 216 2.83 17.39 19.16
N GLN A 217 3.33 18.29 18.30
CA GLN A 217 2.94 19.71 18.23
C GLN A 217 2.51 20.20 16.82
N GLY A 218 2.16 19.30 15.88
CA GLY A 218 1.69 19.73 14.57
C GLY A 218 1.67 18.67 13.46
N ARG A 219 1.86 19.14 12.22
CA ARG A 219 1.95 18.30 11.02
C ARG A 219 3.26 18.55 10.28
N GLU A 220 3.99 17.50 9.94
CA GLU A 220 4.96 17.53 8.84
C GLU A 220 4.23 17.01 7.58
N THR A 221 3.98 17.90 6.61
CA THR A 221 3.48 17.53 5.28
C THR A 221 4.63 16.99 4.45
N THR A 222 4.65 15.67 4.22
CA THR A 222 5.45 15.09 3.14
C THR A 222 4.58 15.12 1.88
N ALA A 223 4.96 15.94 0.89
CA ALA A 223 4.31 15.88 -0.41
C ALA A 223 4.39 14.43 -0.91
N ALA A 224 3.23 13.81 -1.17
CA ALA A 224 3.23 12.45 -1.69
C ALA A 224 3.97 12.45 -3.02
N ALA A 225 5.07 11.71 -3.09
CA ALA A 225 5.85 11.56 -4.30
C ALA A 225 4.99 10.78 -5.31
N GLY A 226 4.23 11.51 -6.13
CA GLY A 226 3.67 11.04 -7.39
C GLY A 226 4.79 10.83 -8.40
N GLY A 227 5.69 9.90 -8.10
CA GLY A 227 6.71 9.37 -8.99
C GLY A 227 6.44 7.88 -9.20
N ASP A 228 6.59 7.41 -10.43
CA ASP A 228 6.31 6.03 -10.80
C ASP A 228 7.03 5.04 -9.87
N ALA A 229 6.26 4.13 -9.26
CA ALA A 229 6.78 2.97 -8.55
C ALA A 229 7.34 1.96 -9.56
N GLY A 230 8.50 2.29 -10.13
CA GLY A 230 9.09 1.64 -11.31
C GLY A 230 10.62 1.59 -11.29
N GLY A 231 11.23 1.55 -10.10
CA GLY A 231 12.68 1.40 -9.96
C GLY A 231 13.06 0.86 -8.59
N SER A 232 13.57 -0.37 -8.53
CA SER A 232 14.23 -0.88 -7.33
C SER A 232 15.46 -0.02 -7.02
N ALA A 233 15.74 0.22 -5.74
CA ALA A 233 16.95 0.92 -5.33
C ALA A 233 18.19 0.13 -5.79
N ALA A 234 18.93 0.68 -6.75
CA ALA A 234 20.05 -0.03 -7.40
C ALA A 234 21.41 0.26 -6.75
N ALA A 235 21.49 1.30 -5.91
CA ALA A 235 22.69 1.64 -5.15
C ALA A 235 22.35 2.17 -3.76
N THR A 236 23.17 1.81 -2.77
CA THR A 236 23.02 2.21 -1.37
C THR A 236 24.32 2.84 -0.86
N VAL A 237 24.19 3.93 -0.10
CA VAL A 237 25.27 4.64 0.60
C VAL A 237 25.03 4.58 2.10
N GLY A 238 25.96 4.02 2.86
CA GLY A 238 25.99 4.14 4.31
C GLY A 238 26.43 5.55 4.72
N VAL A 239 25.67 6.18 5.61
CA VAL A 239 26.01 7.48 6.23
C VAL A 239 26.61 7.20 7.60
N GLY A 240 27.90 7.50 7.74
CA GLY A 240 28.70 7.24 8.93
C GLY A 240 28.70 5.77 9.40
N PRO A 241 29.08 4.80 8.54
CA PRO A 241 29.25 3.40 8.94
C PRO A 241 30.26 3.28 10.09
N ASP A 242 30.03 2.34 11.00
CA ASP A 242 30.88 2.06 12.18
C ASP A 242 31.21 3.28 13.07
N GLY A 243 30.48 4.40 12.91
CA GLY A 243 30.72 5.66 13.61
C GLY A 243 31.76 6.57 12.94
N GLU A 244 32.24 6.24 11.74
CA GLU A 244 33.15 7.08 10.95
C GLU A 244 32.43 8.30 10.36
N LEU A 245 33.17 9.34 10.00
CA LEU A 245 32.64 10.57 9.38
C LEU A 245 32.74 10.49 7.85
N VAL A 246 32.14 9.46 7.25
CA VAL A 246 32.22 9.18 5.81
C VAL A 246 30.88 8.77 5.20
N PHE A 247 30.73 9.01 3.91
CA PHE A 247 29.74 8.33 3.07
C PHE A 247 30.38 7.08 2.44
N ALA A 248 29.72 5.93 2.47
CA ALA A 248 30.31 4.66 2.03
C ALA A 248 29.36 3.86 1.09
N PRO A 249 29.72 3.65 -0.19
CA PRO A 249 30.90 4.20 -0.86
C PRO A 249 30.81 5.74 -1.00
N GLU A 250 31.97 6.39 -1.03
CA GLU A 250 32.08 7.84 -1.22
C GLU A 250 31.51 8.29 -2.58
N THR A 251 31.76 7.48 -3.62
CA THR A 251 31.21 7.68 -4.96
C THR A 251 30.29 6.54 -5.36
N VAL A 252 29.11 6.88 -5.86
CA VAL A 252 28.17 5.97 -6.54
C VAL A 252 28.07 6.36 -8.02
N THR A 253 28.01 5.38 -8.92
CA THR A 253 27.75 5.61 -10.36
C THR A 253 26.51 4.84 -10.78
N VAL A 254 25.53 5.53 -11.38
CA VAL A 254 24.23 4.97 -11.75
C VAL A 254 23.72 5.53 -13.08
N PRO A 255 22.87 4.81 -13.84
CA PRO A 255 22.13 5.38 -14.97
C PRO A 255 21.11 6.43 -14.54
N ALA A 256 20.83 7.42 -15.38
CA ALA A 256 19.72 8.34 -15.20
C ALA A 256 18.37 7.58 -15.13
N GLY A 257 17.53 7.99 -14.18
CA GLY A 257 16.32 7.29 -13.73
C GLY A 257 16.54 6.38 -12.51
N THR A 258 17.75 6.27 -11.98
CA THR A 258 18.05 5.38 -10.84
C THR A 258 17.81 6.03 -9.49
N THR A 259 17.18 5.29 -8.58
CA THR A 259 17.08 5.65 -7.16
C THR A 259 18.31 5.21 -6.38
N VAL A 260 18.98 6.17 -5.74
CA VAL A 260 20.04 5.93 -4.74
C VAL A 260 19.44 6.07 -3.35
N GLN A 261 19.81 5.19 -2.43
CA GLN A 261 19.35 5.20 -1.03
C GLN A 261 20.51 5.45 -0.06
N TRP A 262 20.32 6.38 0.88
CA TRP A 262 21.21 6.62 2.01
C TRP A 262 20.64 6.00 3.29
N VAL A 263 21.51 5.41 4.11
CA VAL A 263 21.14 4.71 5.36
C VAL A 263 22.05 5.17 6.50
N TRP A 264 21.48 5.72 7.57
CA TRP A 264 22.25 6.25 8.70
C TRP A 264 22.67 5.12 9.64
N HIS A 265 23.97 4.92 9.77
CA HIS A 265 24.59 3.94 10.66
C HIS A 265 25.06 4.57 11.98
N SER A 266 25.25 5.89 12.02
CA SER A 266 25.54 6.69 13.22
C SER A 266 24.73 7.99 13.24
N ASN A 267 24.88 8.75 14.32
CA ASN A 267 24.04 9.91 14.66
C ASN A 267 24.62 11.24 14.16
N GLY A 268 23.76 12.25 14.02
CA GLY A 268 24.18 13.63 13.75
C GLY A 268 24.70 13.92 12.34
N HIS A 269 24.15 13.27 11.30
CA HIS A 269 24.58 13.50 9.91
C HIS A 269 23.45 14.06 9.02
N GLY A 270 23.81 14.86 8.01
CA GLY A 270 22.89 15.37 6.98
C GLY A 270 23.48 15.22 5.58
N ILE A 271 22.72 15.62 4.56
CA ILE A 271 23.18 15.72 3.17
C ILE A 271 22.80 17.11 2.66
N ALA A 272 23.78 18.00 2.48
CA ALA A 272 23.63 19.25 1.76
C ALA A 272 24.30 19.15 0.38
N VAL A 273 23.70 19.75 -0.64
CA VAL A 273 24.22 19.71 -2.02
C VAL A 273 25.25 20.81 -2.23
N GLU A 274 26.42 20.45 -2.74
CA GLU A 274 27.52 21.37 -3.06
C GLU A 274 27.46 21.81 -4.54
N ASP A 275 27.31 20.84 -5.45
CA ASP A 275 27.22 21.07 -6.90
C ASP A 275 26.29 20.01 -7.54
N GLN A 276 25.60 20.40 -8.61
CA GLN A 276 24.72 19.49 -9.37
C GLN A 276 24.51 19.98 -10.82
N PRO A 277 24.08 19.11 -11.75
CA PRO A 277 23.93 19.48 -13.16
C PRO A 277 22.83 20.52 -13.39
N ASP A 278 23.01 21.37 -14.41
CA ASP A 278 21.99 22.32 -14.87
C ASP A 278 20.65 21.62 -15.13
N GLY A 279 19.59 22.08 -14.45
CA GLY A 279 18.23 21.54 -14.58
C GLY A 279 17.87 20.41 -13.61
N ALA A 280 18.80 19.99 -12.74
CA ALA A 280 18.47 19.21 -11.55
C ALA A 280 17.87 20.09 -10.43
N ASP A 281 17.04 19.50 -9.57
CA ASP A 281 16.38 20.17 -8.45
C ASP A 281 16.62 19.47 -7.09
N TRP A 282 17.66 18.64 -6.99
CA TRP A 282 17.98 17.92 -5.75
C TRP A 282 18.40 18.90 -4.66
N ARG A 283 17.93 18.67 -3.43
CA ARG A 283 18.18 19.53 -2.26
C ARG A 283 18.84 18.78 -1.10
N GLY A 284 19.25 17.52 -1.30
CA GLY A 284 19.74 16.68 -0.21
C GLY A 284 18.63 16.31 0.78
N THR A 285 18.98 16.14 2.05
CA THR A 285 18.04 15.72 3.09
C THR A 285 16.93 16.76 3.36
N PRO A 286 15.71 16.34 3.79
CA PRO A 286 14.60 17.27 3.99
C PRO A 286 14.84 18.26 5.14
N GLY A 287 14.65 19.56 4.90
CA GLY A 287 14.82 20.59 5.92
C GLY A 287 15.62 21.78 5.40
N ASP A 288 16.25 22.50 6.31
CA ASP A 288 17.36 23.39 6.03
C ASP A 288 18.69 22.61 5.88
N ASP A 289 19.68 23.27 5.28
CA ASP A 289 21.01 22.70 5.00
C ASP A 289 21.87 22.43 6.26
N GLU A 290 21.37 22.71 7.48
CA GLU A 290 22.03 22.39 8.75
C GLU A 290 21.37 21.21 9.48
N ARG A 291 20.17 20.76 9.05
CA ARG A 291 19.41 19.68 9.70
C ARG A 291 20.15 18.34 9.63
N THR A 292 20.29 17.72 10.78
CA THR A 292 20.89 16.39 10.94
C THR A 292 19.87 15.34 11.35
N PHE A 293 20.24 14.09 11.11
CA PHE A 293 19.44 12.90 11.35
C PHE A 293 20.28 11.81 12.01
N ASP A 294 19.59 10.91 12.71
CA ASP A 294 20.22 9.89 13.55
C ASP A 294 20.18 8.48 12.96
N ARG A 295 20.92 7.56 13.58
CA ARG A 295 21.01 6.15 13.18
C ARG A 295 19.62 5.54 12.99
N GLY A 296 19.44 4.85 11.87
CA GLY A 296 18.16 4.27 11.46
C GLY A 296 17.37 5.13 10.48
N PHE A 297 17.66 6.43 10.39
CA PHE A 297 17.13 7.29 9.32
C PHE A 297 17.53 6.78 7.94
N ARG A 298 16.64 6.99 6.96
CA ARG A 298 16.82 6.57 5.58
C ARG A 298 16.29 7.67 4.66
N TYR A 299 17.06 7.96 3.62
CA TYR A 299 16.71 8.93 2.60
C TYR A 299 16.92 8.30 1.22
N ALA A 300 16.13 8.67 0.22
CA ALA A 300 16.30 8.17 -1.14
C ALA A 300 15.96 9.27 -2.15
N HIS A 301 16.66 9.28 -3.28
CA HIS A 301 16.40 10.21 -4.37
C HIS A 301 16.63 9.54 -5.73
N THR A 302 15.77 9.86 -6.71
CA THR A 302 15.82 9.32 -8.08
C THR A 302 16.45 10.34 -9.00
N PHE A 303 17.65 10.04 -9.50
CA PHE A 303 18.43 10.98 -10.29
C PHE A 303 18.05 10.91 -11.76
N ALA A 304 17.25 11.87 -12.24
CA ALA A 304 16.75 11.90 -13.61
C ALA A 304 17.68 12.61 -14.62
N VAL A 305 18.57 13.50 -14.15
CA VAL A 305 19.45 14.30 -15.03
C VAL A 305 20.87 13.71 -15.02
N PRO A 306 21.46 13.38 -16.19
CA PRO A 306 22.86 12.95 -16.27
C PRO A 306 23.84 14.05 -15.83
N GLY A 307 24.93 13.65 -15.18
CA GLY A 307 25.98 14.53 -14.68
C GLY A 307 26.47 14.15 -13.28
N THR A 308 27.30 15.01 -12.68
CA THR A 308 27.87 14.79 -11.35
C THR A 308 27.09 15.59 -10.31
N TYR A 309 26.80 14.96 -9.18
CA TYR A 309 26.18 15.56 -8.00
C TYR A 309 27.13 15.42 -6.82
N GLU A 310 27.61 16.54 -6.29
CA GLU A 310 28.50 16.59 -5.13
C GLU A 310 27.72 17.03 -3.89
N TYR A 311 27.96 16.38 -2.76
CA TYR A 311 27.26 16.65 -1.52
C TYR A 311 28.17 16.47 -0.29
N ARG A 312 27.81 17.10 0.83
CA ARG A 312 28.55 17.01 2.10
C ARG A 312 27.63 16.78 3.29
N CYS A 313 28.20 16.32 4.40
CA CYS A 313 27.55 16.37 5.70
C CYS A 313 27.79 17.75 6.36
N PRO A 314 26.73 18.55 6.64
CA PRO A 314 26.89 19.91 7.15
C PRO A 314 27.70 20.02 8.45
N SER A 315 27.42 19.15 9.42
CA SER A 315 28.09 19.16 10.72
C SER A 315 29.51 18.58 10.70
N HIS A 316 29.94 18.02 9.57
CA HIS A 316 31.22 17.33 9.42
C HIS A 316 31.96 17.79 8.14
N ASP A 317 31.67 18.99 7.65
CA ASP A 317 32.27 19.58 6.45
C ASP A 317 33.78 19.83 6.61
N VAL A 318 34.19 20.37 7.77
CA VAL A 318 35.60 20.56 8.16
C VAL A 318 36.34 19.22 8.30
N ALA A 319 35.62 18.13 8.56
CA ALA A 319 36.19 16.78 8.60
C ALA A 319 36.33 16.14 7.20
N GLY A 320 35.84 16.80 6.13
CA GLY A 320 35.90 16.28 4.77
C GLY A 320 34.86 15.20 4.46
N MET A 321 33.73 15.18 5.18
CA MET A 321 32.66 14.21 4.94
C MET A 321 31.86 14.59 3.67
N THR A 322 32.42 14.27 2.51
CA THR A 322 31.85 14.49 1.18
C THR A 322 31.46 13.19 0.49
N GLY A 323 30.56 13.28 -0.49
CA GLY A 323 30.21 12.17 -1.37
C GLY A 323 29.77 12.65 -2.75
N THR A 324 29.68 11.69 -3.69
CA THR A 324 29.41 11.98 -5.09
C THR A 324 28.43 10.96 -5.68
N VAL A 325 27.41 11.42 -6.41
CA VAL A 325 26.63 10.58 -7.33
C VAL A 325 26.97 10.99 -8.76
N VAL A 326 27.48 10.04 -9.54
CA VAL A 326 27.75 10.19 -10.97
C VAL A 326 26.61 9.53 -11.74
N VAL A 327 25.85 10.32 -12.46
CA VAL A 327 24.67 9.88 -13.21
C VAL A 327 25.03 9.81 -14.68
N THR A 328 25.10 8.60 -15.23
CA THR A 328 25.37 8.37 -16.65
C THR A 328 24.09 8.46 -17.48
N ASP A 329 24.19 8.77 -18.77
CA ASP A 329 23.04 8.67 -19.68
C ASP A 329 22.33 7.31 -19.55
N SER A 330 20.99 7.31 -19.57
CA SER A 330 20.22 6.07 -19.56
C SER A 330 20.62 5.21 -20.76
N ALA A 331 20.99 3.95 -20.51
CA ALA A 331 21.37 3.04 -21.58
C ALA A 331 20.23 2.89 -22.59
N SER A 332 20.42 3.41 -23.80
CA SER A 332 19.39 3.36 -24.84
C SER A 332 19.14 1.91 -25.25
N THR A 333 18.03 1.34 -24.80
CA THR A 333 17.55 0.01 -25.17
C THR A 333 16.94 0.02 -26.58
N THR A 334 17.73 0.47 -27.55
CA THR A 334 17.46 0.21 -28.97
C THR A 334 17.63 -1.29 -29.20
N PRO A 335 16.57 -2.04 -29.59
CA PRO A 335 16.72 -3.44 -29.92
C PRO A 335 17.54 -3.55 -31.21
N GLU A 336 18.70 -4.19 -31.13
CA GLU A 336 19.52 -4.44 -32.32
C GLU A 336 18.71 -5.30 -33.31
N PRO A 337 18.53 -4.87 -34.58
CA PRO A 337 17.74 -5.63 -35.54
C PRO A 337 18.46 -6.94 -35.87
N SER A 338 17.91 -8.05 -35.36
CA SER A 338 18.50 -9.38 -35.51
C SER A 338 18.67 -9.77 -36.98
N THR A 339 19.91 -9.69 -37.47
CA THR A 339 20.26 -10.04 -38.85
C THR A 339 20.45 -11.56 -38.96
N THR A 340 19.35 -12.28 -39.15
CA THR A 340 19.39 -13.72 -39.47
C THR A 340 20.20 -13.95 -40.76
N PRO A 341 21.28 -14.75 -40.73
CA PRO A 341 22.02 -15.08 -41.94
C PRO A 341 21.20 -16.05 -42.81
N SER A 342 20.67 -15.58 -43.93
CA SER A 342 20.03 -16.44 -44.93
C SER A 342 21.06 -17.36 -45.60
N THR A 343 20.98 -18.66 -45.29
CA THR A 343 21.81 -19.68 -45.94
C THR A 343 21.31 -19.94 -47.37
N THR A 344 22.09 -19.49 -48.36
CA THR A 344 21.84 -19.78 -49.77
C THR A 344 22.04 -21.27 -50.08
N VAL A 345 21.00 -21.96 -50.53
CA VAL A 345 21.10 -23.26 -51.21
C VAL A 345 20.74 -23.06 -52.67
N ALA A 346 21.60 -23.55 -53.58
CA ALA A 346 21.44 -23.40 -55.03
C ALA A 346 21.13 -24.75 -55.70
N GLY A 347 20.33 -24.70 -56.77
CA GLY A 347 19.96 -25.83 -57.63
C GLY A 347 18.61 -26.48 -57.26
N THR A 348 17.77 -26.92 -58.20
CA THR A 348 17.90 -26.94 -59.68
C THR A 348 16.54 -27.16 -60.35
N SER A 349 16.36 -26.61 -61.57
CA SER A 349 15.48 -27.12 -62.65
C SER A 349 13.93 -27.12 -62.50
N ARG A 350 13.28 -26.22 -63.27
CA ARG A 350 12.02 -26.49 -64.04
C ARG A 350 12.37 -27.39 -65.27
N PRO A 351 11.46 -27.95 -66.13
CA PRO A 351 10.10 -27.50 -66.47
C PRO A 351 9.07 -28.69 -66.64
N ASP A 352 7.81 -28.59 -67.12
CA ASP A 352 6.87 -27.47 -67.37
C ASP A 352 5.38 -27.93 -67.43
N GLY A 353 4.46 -26.95 -67.63
CA GLY A 353 3.09 -27.15 -68.12
C GLY A 353 2.01 -27.34 -67.04
N THR A 354 0.69 -27.13 -67.27
CA THR A 354 -0.10 -26.51 -68.37
C THR A 354 -1.53 -26.23 -67.84
N THR A 355 -2.29 -25.25 -68.40
CA THR A 355 -3.76 -24.99 -68.23
C THR A 355 -4.27 -24.61 -66.81
N ALA A 356 -5.01 -23.52 -66.57
CA ALA A 356 -6.36 -23.10 -67.04
C ALA A 356 -7.50 -24.00 -66.46
N THR A 357 -8.69 -23.54 -66.04
CA THR A 357 -9.41 -22.24 -66.08
C THR A 357 -10.61 -22.30 -65.10
N THR A 358 -11.19 -21.16 -64.67
CA THR A 358 -12.58 -20.99 -64.13
C THR A 358 -13.02 -21.83 -62.90
N GLY A 359 -13.97 -21.44 -62.04
CA GLY A 359 -14.75 -20.20 -61.95
C GLY A 359 -16.15 -20.42 -61.36
N SER A 360 -16.57 -19.51 -60.47
CA SER A 360 -17.97 -19.17 -60.12
C SER A 360 -18.84 -20.11 -59.25
N SER A 361 -19.69 -19.47 -58.43
CA SER A 361 -21.04 -19.88 -57.94
C SER A 361 -21.17 -21.25 -57.24
N GLY A 362 -21.75 -21.36 -56.04
CA GLY A 362 -22.96 -20.72 -55.50
C GLY A 362 -23.70 -21.83 -54.71
N ASP A 363 -24.79 -21.62 -53.99
CA ASP A 363 -25.60 -20.42 -53.78
C ASP A 363 -26.58 -20.72 -52.62
N LEU A 364 -27.03 -19.69 -51.89
CA LEU A 364 -28.31 -19.65 -51.12
C LEU A 364 -28.49 -20.67 -49.95
N ALA A 365 -29.38 -20.50 -48.97
CA ALA A 365 -30.38 -19.48 -48.66
C ALA A 365 -30.49 -19.39 -47.10
N ASP A 366 -30.65 -18.23 -46.45
CA ASP A 366 -31.95 -17.56 -46.17
C ASP A 366 -32.69 -18.20 -44.95
N THR A 367 -33.36 -17.50 -44.02
CA THR A 367 -33.92 -16.13 -44.00
C THR A 367 -34.01 -15.59 -42.55
N SER A 368 -33.94 -14.26 -42.38
CA SER A 368 -34.77 -13.37 -41.49
C SER A 368 -35.17 -13.77 -40.03
N ASP A 369 -35.42 -12.86 -39.09
CA ASP A 369 -35.40 -11.39 -39.14
C ASP A 369 -35.16 -10.78 -37.74
N ALA A 370 -34.72 -9.53 -37.71
CA ALA A 370 -34.80 -8.67 -36.53
C ALA A 370 -36.10 -7.83 -36.57
N PRO A 371 -36.30 -6.91 -35.61
CA PRO A 371 -36.03 -5.53 -36.02
C PRO A 371 -35.16 -4.75 -35.04
N ALA A 372 -34.45 -3.77 -35.57
CA ALA A 372 -33.47 -2.95 -34.85
C ALA A 372 -34.07 -1.70 -34.20
N GLY A 373 -33.38 -1.20 -33.18
CA GLY A 373 -33.46 0.18 -32.69
C GLY A 373 -32.05 0.70 -32.43
N THR A 374 -31.53 1.53 -33.33
CA THR A 374 -30.20 2.17 -33.26
C THR A 374 -30.16 3.24 -32.15
N THR A 375 -29.02 3.60 -31.55
CA THR A 375 -27.97 4.42 -32.17
C THR A 375 -26.53 4.14 -31.73
N ASP A 376 -25.64 4.38 -32.69
CA ASP A 376 -24.18 4.41 -32.72
C ASP A 376 -23.47 5.26 -31.63
N SER A 377 -22.34 4.75 -31.12
CA SER A 377 -21.04 5.44 -31.15
C SER A 377 -19.92 4.49 -30.69
N GLY A 378 -18.91 4.29 -31.54
CA GLY A 378 -17.82 3.34 -31.28
C GLY A 378 -16.74 3.85 -30.31
N GLY A 379 -16.13 2.91 -29.59
CA GLY A 379 -14.92 3.11 -28.79
C GLY A 379 -14.39 1.77 -28.29
N GLN A 380 -13.13 1.44 -28.62
CA GLN A 380 -12.47 0.25 -28.05
C GLN A 380 -12.33 0.41 -26.53
N PRO A 381 -12.40 -0.67 -25.73
CA PRO A 381 -11.98 -0.61 -24.34
C PRO A 381 -10.46 -0.42 -24.29
N GLY A 382 -10.03 0.83 -24.13
CA GLY A 382 -8.65 1.15 -23.78
C GLY A 382 -8.34 0.67 -22.37
N MET A 383 -7.23 -0.05 -22.19
CA MET A 383 -6.66 -0.32 -20.86
C MET A 383 -6.21 1.00 -20.23
N GLY A 384 -7.09 1.60 -19.42
CA GLY A 384 -6.80 2.80 -18.63
C GLY A 384 -6.49 2.43 -17.19
N LEU A 385 -5.23 2.55 -16.78
CA LEU A 385 -4.81 2.43 -15.38
C LEU A 385 -5.25 3.70 -14.63
N LEU A 386 -6.49 3.71 -14.12
CA LEU A 386 -7.05 4.83 -13.34
C LEU A 386 -6.88 4.58 -11.83
N ALA A 387 -5.75 5.05 -11.28
CA ALA A 387 -5.58 5.20 -9.84
C ALA A 387 -6.40 6.41 -9.32
N GLY A 388 -7.72 6.23 -9.22
CA GLY A 388 -8.66 7.25 -8.74
C GLY A 388 -9.19 6.95 -7.33
N LEU A 389 -8.54 7.48 -6.29
CA LEU A 389 -8.94 7.25 -4.89
C LEU A 389 -10.11 8.15 -4.45
N ALA A 390 -11.35 7.66 -4.60
CA ALA A 390 -12.51 8.33 -3.99
C ALA A 390 -13.67 7.37 -3.66
N GLY A 391 -13.74 6.84 -2.42
CA GLY A 391 -14.93 6.07 -2.03
C GLY A 391 -14.88 5.13 -0.82
N THR A 392 -14.65 5.65 0.39
CA THR A 392 -14.97 4.99 1.69
C THR A 392 -14.30 3.65 2.04
N THR A 393 -13.44 3.68 3.06
CA THR A 393 -13.17 2.58 4.01
C THR A 393 -12.80 1.22 3.39
N GLY A 394 -11.71 1.19 2.61
CA GLY A 394 -10.82 0.03 2.61
C GLY A 394 -9.89 0.15 3.82
N ALA A 395 -9.99 -0.75 4.80
CA ALA A 395 -9.09 -0.78 5.95
C ALA A 395 -7.76 -1.43 5.54
N GLY A 396 -6.89 -0.64 4.91
CA GLY A 396 -5.52 -1.04 4.57
C GLY A 396 -4.61 -1.06 5.80
N TYR A 397 -4.85 -1.97 6.75
CA TYR A 397 -3.93 -2.19 7.86
C TYR A 397 -2.68 -2.90 7.35
N LEU A 398 -1.56 -2.17 7.37
CA LEU A 398 -0.21 -2.67 7.25
C LEU A 398 0.54 -2.37 8.54
N LEU A 399 1.67 -3.07 8.74
CA LEU A 399 2.50 -3.05 9.95
C LEU A 399 1.96 -3.91 11.11
N GLY A 400 1.94 -5.23 10.90
CA GLY A 400 2.19 -6.19 11.97
C GLY A 400 3.68 -6.55 11.97
N ARG A 401 4.39 -6.27 13.06
CA ARG A 401 5.82 -6.61 13.22
C ARG A 401 5.94 -8.01 13.81
N SER A 402 6.91 -8.79 13.34
CA SER A 402 7.28 -10.05 13.98
C SER A 402 8.00 -9.77 15.30
N GLY A 403 7.50 -10.33 16.40
CA GLY A 403 8.27 -10.44 17.62
C GLY A 403 9.36 -11.50 17.44
N ASP A 404 10.62 -11.10 17.60
CA ASP A 404 11.77 -11.99 17.80
C ASP A 404 12.33 -11.71 19.22
N GLU A 405 11.93 -12.52 20.19
CA GLU A 405 12.70 -12.90 21.40
C GLU A 405 12.44 -14.39 21.72
#